data_AF-A0A8H9CAX9-F1
#
_entry.id   AF-A0A8H9CAX9-F1
#
_cell.length_a   1.000
_cell.length_b   1.000
_cell.length_c   1.000
_cell.angle_alpha   90.00
_cell.angle_beta   90.00
_cell.angle_gamma   90.00
#
_symmetry.space_group_name_H-M   'P 1'
#
loop_
_entity.id
_entity.type
_entity.pdbx_description
1 polymer ?
#
loop_
_entity_poly.entity_id
_entity_poly.type
_entity_poly.pdbx_seq_one_letter_code
_entity_poly.pdbx_strand_id
1 'polypeptide(L)'
;MRQSKRTSWGGPREGAGRPPAEPTKVVRLPVDIADAARRAAAARGGSASGIGAFLKGEVRTSASAPLVSASVACGFPSPAEDSLERPLDLNELHGIGAPSVFLVRVAGESMTGRGLFPGDIAVVDKARQPRSGCIVVACLNGDFTMKTYLKRGDEVILKAENPAFPDITVPEEADFQVWGVVTGSSRVF
;
A
#
# COMPACT_ATOMS: atom_id res chain seq x y z
N MET A 1 6.74 -58.12 53.76
CA MET A 1 5.68 -57.47 52.96
C MET A 1 6.00 -56.00 52.78
N ARG A 2 6.19 -55.61 51.51
CA ARG A 2 6.02 -54.31 50.81
C ARG A 2 6.45 -52.98 51.46
N GLN A 3 7.38 -52.31 50.76
CA GLN A 3 7.76 -50.90 50.88
C GLN A 3 6.59 -49.95 50.57
N SER A 4 6.63 -48.73 51.13
CA SER A 4 6.06 -47.55 50.45
C SER A 4 6.81 -46.28 50.89
N LYS A 5 7.57 -45.71 49.96
CA LYS A 5 8.22 -44.39 50.06
C LYS A 5 7.14 -43.32 49.95
N ARG A 6 6.99 -42.44 50.96
CA ARG A 6 6.17 -41.23 50.83
C ARG A 6 6.97 -40.19 50.06
N THR A 7 6.65 -40.00 48.80
CA THR A 7 7.16 -38.90 47.98
C THR A 7 6.47 -37.60 48.41
N SER A 8 7.23 -36.61 48.88
CA SER A 8 6.73 -35.28 49.21
C SER A 8 6.69 -34.41 47.96
N TRP A 9 5.73 -34.64 47.08
CA TRP A 9 5.43 -33.67 46.02
C TRP A 9 4.41 -32.67 46.56
N GLY A 10 4.79 -31.39 46.54
CA GLY A 10 3.93 -30.29 46.93
C GLY A 10 2.70 -30.24 46.02
N GLY A 11 1.52 -30.45 46.62
CA GLY A 11 0.26 -30.24 45.93
C GLY A 11 0.07 -28.76 45.55
N PRO A 12 -0.82 -28.49 44.58
CA PRO A 12 -1.15 -27.12 44.19
C PRO A 12 -1.57 -26.30 45.41
N ARG A 13 -0.89 -25.17 45.65
CA ARG A 13 -1.28 -24.21 46.68
C ARG A 13 -2.42 -23.33 46.15
N GLU A 14 -3.38 -23.02 47.00
CA GLU A 14 -4.38 -21.99 46.71
C GLU A 14 -3.65 -20.69 46.30
N GLY A 15 -3.97 -20.16 45.11
CA GLY A 15 -3.33 -18.96 44.55
C GLY A 15 -2.04 -19.20 43.76
N ALA A 16 -1.60 -20.44 43.54
CA ALA A 16 -0.50 -20.72 42.60
C ALA A 16 -1.00 -20.73 41.15
N GLY A 17 -0.80 -19.62 40.45
CA GLY A 17 -1.12 -19.46 39.03
C GLY A 17 -0.95 -18.02 38.59
N ARG A 18 -0.56 -17.80 37.33
CA ARG A 18 -0.51 -16.45 36.73
C ARG A 18 -1.92 -15.85 36.78
N PRO A 19 -2.12 -14.62 37.30
CA PRO A 19 -3.43 -13.99 37.32
C PRO A 19 -4.06 -14.01 35.92
N PRO A 20 -5.37 -14.30 35.79
CA PRO A 20 -6.03 -14.30 34.50
C PRO A 20 -5.88 -12.90 33.88
N ALA A 21 -5.18 -12.83 32.76
CA ALA A 21 -5.08 -11.60 31.98
C ALA A 21 -6.48 -11.22 31.49
N GLU A 22 -6.80 -9.92 31.54
CA GLU A 22 -8.08 -9.39 31.08
C GLU A 22 -8.41 -9.89 29.66
N PRO A 23 -9.68 -10.18 29.35
CA PRO A 23 -10.06 -10.69 28.04
C PRO A 23 -9.66 -9.67 26.97
N THR A 24 -8.70 -10.05 26.14
CA THR A 24 -8.25 -9.26 25.00
C THR A 24 -9.44 -9.02 24.09
N LYS A 25 -9.98 -7.80 24.15
CA LYS A 25 -11.00 -7.32 23.23
C LYS A 25 -10.33 -7.26 21.86
N VAL A 26 -10.63 -8.25 21.02
CA VAL A 26 -10.16 -8.31 19.64
C VAL A 26 -10.73 -7.09 18.91
N VAL A 27 -9.94 -6.01 18.86
CA VAL A 27 -10.20 -4.90 17.96
C VAL A 27 -9.95 -5.45 16.57
N ARG A 28 -11.04 -5.73 15.84
CA ARG A 28 -10.96 -6.08 14.43
C ARG A 28 -10.38 -4.87 13.70
N LEU A 29 -9.10 -4.95 13.35
CA LEU A 29 -8.53 -4.05 12.35
C LEU A 29 -9.39 -4.18 11.08
N PRO A 30 -9.65 -3.07 10.36
CA PRO A 30 -10.38 -3.11 9.11
C PRO A 30 -9.68 -4.09 8.18
N VAL A 31 -10.40 -5.16 7.85
CA VAL A 31 -10.10 -6.24 6.91
C VAL A 31 -8.71 -6.15 6.26
N ASP A 32 -7.82 -7.02 6.70
CA ASP A 32 -6.56 -7.33 6.04
C ASP A 32 -6.83 -7.57 4.54
N ILE A 33 -6.05 -6.94 3.66
CA ILE A 33 -6.15 -7.11 2.20
C ILE A 33 -6.08 -8.61 1.87
N ALA A 34 -5.33 -9.37 2.68
CA ALA A 34 -5.24 -10.82 2.60
C ALA A 34 -6.57 -11.54 2.93
N ASP A 35 -7.40 -11.03 3.84
CA ASP A 35 -8.71 -11.61 4.19
C ASP A 35 -9.79 -11.24 3.17
N ALA A 36 -9.73 -10.03 2.62
CA ALA A 36 -10.53 -9.66 1.45
C ALA A 36 -10.17 -10.55 0.24
N ALA A 37 -8.88 -10.83 0.06
CA ALA A 37 -8.38 -11.76 -0.95
C ALA A 37 -8.85 -13.21 -0.69
N ARG A 38 -8.79 -13.70 0.56
CA ARG A 38 -9.20 -15.06 0.94
C ARG A 38 -10.71 -15.29 0.79
N ARG A 39 -11.56 -14.33 1.21
CA ARG A 39 -13.03 -14.46 1.09
C ARG A 39 -13.51 -14.39 -0.37
N ALA A 40 -12.80 -13.66 -1.22
CA ALA A 40 -13.07 -13.66 -2.65
C ALA A 40 -12.60 -14.95 -3.34
N ALA A 41 -11.47 -15.53 -2.90
CA ALA A 41 -10.93 -16.78 -3.43
C ALA A 41 -11.81 -18.01 -3.10
N ALA A 42 -12.41 -18.05 -1.90
CA ALA A 42 -13.26 -19.18 -1.49
C ALA A 42 -14.60 -19.27 -2.25
N ALA A 43 -15.02 -18.21 -2.93
CA ALA A 43 -16.31 -18.18 -3.62
C ALA A 43 -16.27 -18.76 -5.04
N ARG A 44 -15.11 -18.85 -5.71
CA ARG A 44 -15.02 -19.27 -7.12
C ARG A 44 -13.67 -19.92 -7.43
N GLY A 45 -13.70 -21.19 -7.81
CA GLY A 45 -12.52 -21.96 -8.23
C GLY A 45 -11.80 -21.29 -9.41
N GLY A 46 -10.61 -20.76 -9.13
CA GLY A 46 -9.70 -20.14 -10.09
C GLY A 46 -8.43 -19.70 -9.38
N SER A 47 -7.27 -19.93 -10.01
CA SER A 47 -5.94 -19.71 -9.43
C SER A 47 -5.74 -18.27 -8.92
N ALA A 48 -5.52 -18.13 -7.61
CA ALA A 48 -5.56 -16.89 -6.86
C ALA A 48 -4.16 -16.25 -6.70
N SER A 49 -3.53 -15.85 -7.81
CA SER A 49 -2.20 -15.21 -7.78
C SER A 49 -2.18 -13.77 -8.30
N GLY A 50 -3.30 -13.23 -8.81
CA GLY A 50 -3.30 -11.90 -9.41
C GLY A 50 -4.41 -10.98 -8.91
N ILE A 51 -4.06 -9.73 -8.59
CA ILE A 51 -4.99 -8.61 -8.39
C ILE A 51 -5.91 -8.44 -9.63
N GLY A 52 -5.52 -8.95 -10.80
CA GLY A 52 -6.32 -8.94 -12.03
C GLY A 52 -7.70 -9.61 -11.90
N ALA A 53 -7.88 -10.56 -10.97
CA ALA A 53 -9.20 -11.15 -10.69
C ALA A 53 -10.16 -10.18 -9.97
N PHE A 54 -9.61 -9.11 -9.36
CA PHE A 54 -10.34 -8.13 -8.54
C PHE A 54 -10.62 -6.81 -9.27
N LEU A 55 -9.99 -6.58 -10.43
CA LEU A 55 -9.92 -5.26 -11.08
C LEU A 55 -10.95 -5.06 -12.21
N LYS A 56 -12.20 -5.48 -12.02
CA LYS A 56 -13.30 -4.99 -12.86
C LYS A 56 -13.91 -3.73 -12.22
N GLY A 57 -13.23 -2.60 -12.39
CA GLY A 57 -13.76 -1.28 -12.08
C GLY A 57 -14.31 -0.61 -13.33
N GLU A 58 -15.51 -0.06 -13.27
CA GLU A 58 -16.05 0.84 -14.30
C GLU A 58 -15.62 2.27 -13.98
N VAL A 59 -15.07 3.00 -14.96
CA VAL A 59 -14.85 4.45 -14.84
C VAL A 59 -16.22 5.11 -14.84
N ARG A 60 -16.65 5.66 -13.70
CA ARG A 60 -18.04 6.14 -13.54
C ARG A 60 -18.26 7.60 -13.94
N THR A 61 -17.23 8.42 -14.14
CA THR A 61 -17.42 9.85 -14.44
C THR A 61 -16.16 10.49 -15.05
N SER A 62 -16.33 11.33 -16.09
CA SER A 62 -15.39 12.39 -16.48
C SER A 62 -15.85 13.70 -15.85
N ALA A 63 -14.94 14.41 -15.18
CA ALA A 63 -15.24 15.67 -14.51
C ALA A 63 -14.07 16.62 -14.76
N SER A 64 -14.39 17.79 -15.33
CA SER A 64 -13.42 18.82 -15.65
C SER A 64 -13.72 20.07 -14.84
N ALA A 65 -12.69 20.70 -14.28
CA ALA A 65 -12.77 21.93 -13.51
C ALA A 65 -11.90 23.01 -14.17
N PRO A 66 -12.29 24.30 -14.12
CA PRO A 66 -11.44 25.36 -14.64
C PRO A 66 -10.10 25.37 -13.92
N LEU A 67 -9.00 25.42 -14.68
CA LEU A 67 -7.66 25.64 -14.16
C LEU A 67 -7.34 27.14 -14.25
N VAL A 68 -6.72 27.69 -13.23
CA VAL A 68 -6.26 29.09 -13.22
C VAL A 68 -4.74 29.06 -13.24
N SER A 69 -4.13 29.70 -14.23
CA SER A 69 -2.66 29.70 -14.46
C SER A 69 -1.87 30.43 -13.37
N ALA A 70 -2.51 31.38 -12.68
CA ALA A 70 -1.90 32.13 -11.61
C ALA A 70 -1.57 31.16 -10.48
N SER A 71 -0.28 30.94 -10.22
CA SER A 71 0.14 30.32 -8.96
C SER A 71 -0.42 31.20 -7.84
N VAL A 72 -1.41 30.69 -7.12
CA VAL A 72 -2.01 31.40 -6.00
C VAL A 72 -0.95 31.47 -4.90
N ALA A 73 -0.13 32.52 -4.95
CA ALA A 73 0.64 32.96 -3.81
C ALA A 73 -0.37 33.20 -2.68
N CYS A 74 -0.06 32.78 -1.46
CA CYS A 74 -0.88 33.05 -0.29
C CYS A 74 -0.86 34.57 0.00
N GLY A 75 -1.66 35.35 -0.73
CA GLY A 75 -1.68 36.81 -0.77
C GLY A 75 -2.77 37.35 -1.71
N PHE A 76 -2.95 38.67 -1.76
CA PHE A 76 -4.03 39.32 -2.51
C PHE A 76 -3.78 39.21 -4.03
N PRO A 77 -4.61 38.50 -4.80
CA PRO A 77 -4.43 38.37 -6.24
C PRO A 77 -4.82 39.70 -6.91
N SER A 78 -3.96 40.19 -7.81
CA SER A 78 -4.30 41.36 -8.62
C SER A 78 -5.39 40.98 -9.63
N PRO A 79 -6.47 41.78 -9.78
CA PRO A 79 -7.67 41.42 -10.55
C PRO A 79 -7.51 41.24 -12.08
N ALA A 80 -6.30 41.37 -12.62
CA ALA A 80 -6.08 41.61 -14.05
C ALA A 80 -5.54 40.41 -14.85
N GLU A 81 -5.32 39.25 -14.23
CA GLU A 81 -4.92 38.05 -14.95
C GLU A 81 -6.13 37.14 -15.20
N ASP A 82 -7.02 37.57 -16.11
CA ASP A 82 -7.97 36.68 -16.78
C ASP A 82 -7.21 35.75 -17.73
N SER A 83 -6.51 34.77 -17.16
CA SER A 83 -5.93 33.67 -17.92
C SER A 83 -6.94 32.53 -17.99
N LEU A 84 -7.76 32.54 -19.05
CA LEU A 84 -8.62 31.42 -19.41
C LEU A 84 -7.75 30.23 -19.87
N GLU A 85 -7.32 29.39 -18.94
CA GLU A 85 -6.71 28.11 -19.28
C GLU A 85 -7.76 27.06 -19.65
N ARG A 86 -7.32 26.04 -20.39
CA ARG A 86 -8.15 24.87 -20.70
C ARG A 86 -8.60 24.24 -19.37
N PRO A 87 -9.89 23.88 -19.24
CA PRO A 87 -10.38 23.13 -18.08
C PRO A 87 -9.53 21.87 -17.83
N LEU A 88 -9.11 21.67 -16.58
CA LEU A 88 -8.35 20.50 -16.14
C LEU A 88 -9.30 19.34 -15.84
N ASP A 89 -9.10 18.22 -16.51
CA ASP A 89 -9.71 16.94 -16.15
C ASP A 89 -8.65 16.05 -15.49
N LEU A 90 -8.89 15.62 -14.24
CA LEU A 90 -7.96 14.78 -13.50
C LEU A 90 -7.81 13.39 -14.09
N ASN A 91 -8.82 12.90 -14.81
CA ASN A 91 -8.74 11.64 -15.53
C ASN A 91 -7.80 11.77 -16.73
N GLU A 92 -7.92 12.84 -17.52
CA GLU A 92 -6.99 13.11 -18.64
C GLU A 92 -5.56 13.31 -18.11
N LEU A 93 -5.39 14.09 -17.04
CA LEU A 93 -4.09 14.36 -16.43
C LEU A 93 -3.35 13.08 -16.02
N HIS A 94 -4.08 12.14 -15.44
CA HIS A 94 -3.53 10.89 -14.92
C HIS A 94 -3.67 9.71 -15.89
N GLY A 95 -4.29 9.89 -17.06
CA GLY A 95 -4.59 8.82 -18.01
C GLY A 95 -5.59 7.78 -17.48
N ILE A 96 -6.47 8.17 -16.54
CA ILE A 96 -7.48 7.31 -15.94
C ILE A 96 -8.52 6.97 -17.02
N GLY A 97 -8.53 5.71 -17.45
CA GLY A 97 -9.31 5.24 -18.60
C GLY A 97 -8.53 4.25 -19.46
N ALA A 98 -7.19 4.33 -19.43
CA ALA A 98 -6.36 3.28 -19.99
C ALA A 98 -6.49 1.99 -19.18
N PRO A 99 -6.55 0.80 -19.81
CA PRO A 99 -6.68 -0.48 -19.11
C PRO A 99 -5.45 -0.85 -18.28
N SER A 100 -4.34 -0.13 -18.44
CA SER A 100 -3.10 -0.31 -17.68
C SER A 100 -3.02 0.55 -16.42
N VAL A 101 -3.93 1.51 -16.23
CA VAL A 101 -3.89 2.48 -15.13
C VAL A 101 -4.84 2.06 -14.02
N PHE A 102 -4.34 2.05 -12.79
CA PHE A 102 -5.05 1.62 -11.59
C PHE A 102 -4.87 2.63 -10.47
N LEU A 103 -5.88 2.73 -9.60
CA LEU A 103 -5.83 3.57 -8.42
C LEU A 103 -5.65 2.67 -7.18
N VAL A 104 -4.66 3.00 -6.35
CA VAL A 104 -4.33 2.24 -5.14
C VAL A 104 -4.28 3.19 -3.96
N ARG A 105 -4.93 2.81 -2.86
CA ARG A 105 -4.83 3.57 -1.62
C ARG A 105 -3.49 3.30 -0.95
N VAL A 106 -2.74 4.35 -0.64
CA VAL A 106 -1.47 4.26 0.07
C VAL A 106 -1.73 3.90 1.53
N ALA A 107 -1.03 2.86 1.98
CA ALA A 107 -1.01 2.42 3.37
C ALA A 107 0.43 2.46 3.89
N GLY A 108 0.61 3.01 5.09
CA GLY A 108 1.91 3.16 5.74
C GLY A 108 2.70 4.39 5.32
N GLU A 109 3.83 4.61 5.98
CA GLU A 109 4.58 5.88 5.96
C GLU A 109 5.94 5.77 5.25
N SER A 110 6.23 4.62 4.63
CA SER A 110 7.55 4.34 4.04
C SER A 110 7.92 5.25 2.86
N MET A 111 6.96 5.98 2.29
CA MET A 111 7.14 6.83 1.10
C MET A 111 6.91 8.33 1.38
N THR A 112 6.88 8.73 2.65
CA THR A 112 6.60 10.12 3.07
C THR A 112 7.62 11.13 2.55
N GLY A 113 8.90 10.76 2.43
CA GLY A 113 9.94 11.62 1.82
C GLY A 113 9.75 11.90 0.33
N ARG A 114 8.85 11.18 -0.35
CA ARG A 114 8.41 11.46 -1.73
C ARG A 114 7.03 12.12 -1.81
N GLY A 115 6.46 12.52 -0.67
CA GLY A 115 5.16 13.17 -0.61
C GLY A 115 3.97 12.22 -0.67
N LEU A 116 4.17 10.91 -0.53
CA LEU A 116 3.11 9.91 -0.42
C LEU A 116 2.83 9.58 1.04
N PHE A 117 1.62 9.87 1.50
CA PHE A 117 1.22 9.72 2.89
C PHE A 117 0.07 8.70 3.02
N PRO A 118 -0.13 8.13 4.22
CA PRO A 118 -1.26 7.24 4.46
C PRO A 118 -2.59 7.89 4.06
N GLY A 119 -3.40 7.16 3.29
CA GLY A 119 -4.72 7.63 2.84
C GLY A 119 -4.75 8.21 1.43
N ASP A 120 -3.59 8.54 0.85
CA ASP A 120 -3.48 9.00 -0.53
C ASP A 120 -4.02 7.98 -1.54
N ILE A 121 -4.50 8.49 -2.68
CA ILE A 121 -4.82 7.65 -3.83
C ILE A 121 -3.68 7.78 -4.83
N ALA A 122 -2.83 6.76 -4.92
CA ALA A 122 -1.76 6.66 -5.90
C ALA A 122 -2.30 6.16 -7.24
N VAL A 123 -1.84 6.78 -8.32
CA VAL A 123 -2.08 6.35 -9.70
C VAL A 123 -0.93 5.46 -10.14
N VAL A 124 -1.24 4.23 -10.55
CA VAL A 124 -0.26 3.20 -10.93
C VAL A 124 -0.48 2.78 -12.37
N ASP A 125 0.56 2.85 -13.19
CA ASP A 125 0.53 2.44 -14.59
C ASP A 125 1.36 1.17 -14.79
N LYS A 126 0.70 0.09 -15.21
CA LYS A 126 1.32 -1.21 -15.49
C LYS A 126 2.02 -1.27 -16.85
N ALA A 127 1.69 -0.38 -17.79
CA ALA A 127 2.31 -0.36 -19.11
C ALA A 127 3.69 0.31 -19.09
N ARG A 128 3.99 1.09 -18.04
CA ARG A 128 5.30 1.73 -17.87
C ARG A 128 6.33 0.74 -17.35
N GLN A 129 7.48 0.70 -18.05
CA GLN A 129 8.64 -0.03 -17.57
C GLN A 129 9.28 0.71 -16.38
N PRO A 130 9.62 0.01 -15.28
CA PRO A 130 10.26 0.63 -14.13
C PRO A 130 11.68 1.08 -14.50
N ARG A 131 12.00 2.33 -14.15
CA ARG A 131 13.35 2.91 -14.25
C ARG A 131 13.88 3.20 -12.87
N SER A 132 15.19 3.14 -12.70
CA SER A 132 15.85 3.50 -11.44
C SER A 132 15.44 4.92 -11.03
N GLY A 133 15.01 5.10 -9.78
CA GLY A 133 14.47 6.34 -9.22
C GLY A 133 12.95 6.48 -9.30
N CYS A 134 12.24 5.63 -10.04
CA CYS A 134 10.78 5.63 -10.07
C CYS A 134 10.19 5.01 -8.81
N ILE A 135 9.01 5.47 -8.40
CA ILE A 135 8.22 4.81 -7.36
C ILE A 135 7.48 3.65 -8.02
N VAL A 136 7.55 2.46 -7.44
CA VAL A 136 6.90 1.26 -7.97
C VAL A 136 6.03 0.60 -6.90
N VAL A 137 4.99 -0.07 -7.37
CA VAL A 137 4.32 -1.11 -6.60
C VAL A 137 4.98 -2.43 -6.99
N ALA A 138 5.62 -3.08 -6.01
CA ALA A 138 6.28 -4.36 -6.17
C ALA A 138 5.55 -5.44 -5.36
N CYS A 139 5.51 -6.65 -5.90
CA CYS A 139 5.21 -7.87 -5.20
C CYS A 139 6.54 -8.54 -4.84
N LEU A 140 6.78 -8.76 -3.55
CA LEU A 140 7.96 -9.47 -3.06
C LEU A 140 7.48 -10.63 -2.19
N ASN A 141 7.74 -11.86 -2.61
CA ASN A 141 7.31 -13.09 -1.94
C ASN A 141 5.79 -13.16 -1.66
N GLY A 142 4.99 -12.57 -2.55
CA GLY A 142 3.53 -12.51 -2.43
C GLY A 142 2.98 -11.26 -1.72
N ASP A 143 3.84 -10.46 -1.09
CA ASP A 143 3.44 -9.24 -0.38
C ASP A 143 3.64 -7.99 -1.25
N PHE A 144 2.62 -7.14 -1.29
CA PHE A 144 2.68 -5.87 -2.02
C PHE A 144 3.34 -4.77 -1.19
N THR A 145 4.28 -4.06 -1.79
CA THR A 145 4.96 -2.92 -1.18
C THR A 145 5.12 -1.79 -2.19
N MET A 146 5.10 -0.56 -1.69
CA MET A 146 5.41 0.63 -2.48
C MET A 146 6.76 1.19 -2.03
N LYS A 147 7.70 1.30 -2.97
CA LYS A 147 9.10 1.70 -2.72
C LYS A 147 9.67 2.43 -3.92
N THR A 148 10.75 3.20 -3.72
CA THR A 148 11.57 3.72 -4.83
C THR A 148 12.39 2.58 -5.40
N TYR A 149 12.20 2.26 -6.67
CA TYR A 149 12.95 1.25 -7.39
C TYR A 149 14.34 1.78 -7.75
N LEU A 150 15.40 1.11 -7.30
CA LEU A 150 16.76 1.39 -7.70
C LEU A 150 17.36 0.14 -8.34
N LYS A 151 17.97 0.31 -9.52
CA LYS A 151 18.70 -0.75 -10.21
C LYS A 151 20.16 -0.37 -10.32
N ARG A 152 21.06 -1.22 -9.83
CA ARG A 152 22.53 -1.05 -9.88
C ARG A 152 23.15 -2.32 -10.48
N GLY A 153 23.38 -2.30 -11.78
CA GLY A 153 23.76 -3.53 -12.51
C GLY A 153 22.63 -4.55 -12.41
N ASP A 154 22.94 -5.72 -11.82
CA ASP A 154 21.98 -6.81 -11.60
C ASP A 154 21.27 -6.73 -10.25
N GLU A 155 21.74 -5.87 -9.34
CA GLU A 155 21.10 -5.69 -8.03
C GLU A 155 19.89 -4.75 -8.13
N VAL A 156 18.78 -5.20 -7.52
CA VAL A 156 17.57 -4.39 -7.34
C VAL A 156 17.42 -4.04 -5.86
N ILE A 157 17.25 -2.75 -5.59
CA ILE A 157 17.02 -2.22 -4.24
C ILE A 157 15.68 -1.51 -4.23
N LEU A 158 14.83 -1.89 -3.29
CA LEU A 158 13.58 -1.22 -2.99
C LEU A 158 13.82 -0.25 -1.83
N LYS A 159 14.06 1.00 -2.19
CA LYS A 159 14.39 2.06 -1.25
C LYS A 159 13.14 2.60 -0.57
N ALA A 160 13.17 2.68 0.76
CA ALA A 160 12.21 3.46 1.52
C ALA A 160 12.64 4.93 1.53
N GLU A 161 11.66 5.82 1.47
CA GLU A 161 11.86 7.27 1.50
C GLU A 161 11.45 7.81 2.87
N ASN A 162 11.61 6.99 3.91
CA ASN A 162 11.41 7.33 5.30
C ASN A 162 12.54 6.67 6.12
N PRO A 163 13.36 7.43 6.87
CA PRO A 163 14.48 6.90 7.64
C PRO A 163 14.11 5.81 8.67
N ALA A 164 12.85 5.77 9.12
CA ALA A 164 12.38 4.74 10.04
C ALA A 164 12.21 3.36 9.40
N PHE A 165 12.28 3.27 8.06
CA PHE A 165 12.08 2.04 7.30
C PHE A 165 13.36 1.68 6.55
N PRO A 166 13.86 0.43 6.67
CA PRO A 166 15.07 0.02 5.97
C PRO A 166 14.81 -0.15 4.46
N ASP A 167 15.86 0.08 3.68
CA ASP A 167 15.91 -0.28 2.27
C ASP A 167 15.98 -1.82 2.14
N ILE A 168 15.33 -2.37 1.11
CA ILE A 168 15.27 -3.83 0.89
C ILE A 168 16.07 -4.15 -0.38
N THR A 169 17.23 -4.78 -0.24
CA THR A 169 17.89 -5.44 -1.38
C THR A 169 17.10 -6.70 -1.73
N VAL A 170 16.68 -6.83 -2.97
CA VAL A 170 15.94 -7.99 -3.46
C VAL A 170 16.92 -9.16 -3.64
N PRO A 171 16.76 -10.27 -2.91
CA PRO A 171 17.57 -11.46 -3.12
C PRO A 171 17.32 -12.06 -4.51
N GLU A 172 18.34 -12.65 -5.12
CA GLU A 172 18.23 -13.27 -6.46
C GLU A 172 17.22 -14.44 -6.49
N GLU A 173 17.06 -15.12 -5.35
CA GLU A 173 16.14 -16.25 -5.18
C GLU A 173 14.71 -15.82 -4.82
N ALA A 174 14.47 -14.53 -4.55
CA ALA A 174 13.17 -14.05 -4.12
C ALA A 174 12.19 -13.98 -5.30
N ASP A 175 10.91 -14.27 -5.04
CA ASP A 175 9.86 -14.03 -6.02
C ASP A 175 9.56 -12.53 -6.06
N PHE A 176 10.17 -11.85 -7.01
CA PHE A 176 10.08 -10.40 -7.17
C PHE A 176 9.46 -10.03 -8.51
N GLN A 177 8.38 -9.26 -8.44
CA GLN A 177 7.73 -8.70 -9.61
C GLN A 177 7.37 -7.24 -9.37
N VAL A 178 7.75 -6.36 -10.30
CA VAL A 178 7.18 -5.02 -10.36
C VAL A 178 5.79 -5.11 -10.98
N TRP A 179 4.76 -4.73 -10.21
CA TRP A 179 3.38 -4.75 -10.66
C TRP A 179 3.05 -3.54 -11.55
N GLY A 180 3.58 -2.37 -11.20
CA GLY A 180 3.41 -1.14 -11.97
C GLY A 180 4.19 0.05 -11.39
N VAL A 181 4.24 1.14 -12.16
CA VAL A 181 4.95 2.37 -11.79
C VAL A 181 3.95 3.41 -11.30
N VAL A 182 4.23 4.04 -10.15
CA VAL A 182 3.41 5.14 -9.64
C VAL A 182 3.73 6.41 -10.42
N THR A 183 2.69 7.04 -10.98
CA THR A 183 2.82 8.22 -11.85
C THR A 183 2.36 9.51 -11.18
N GLY A 184 1.53 9.40 -10.15
CA GLY A 184 1.01 10.53 -9.40
C GLY A 184 0.21 10.08 -8.18
N SER A 185 -0.27 11.05 -7.41
CA SER A 185 -1.13 10.81 -6.26
C SER A 185 -2.10 11.97 -6.02
N SER A 186 -3.30 11.64 -5.57
CA SER A 186 -4.31 12.61 -5.15
C SER A 186 -4.61 12.43 -3.66
N ARG A 187 -4.62 13.55 -2.91
CA ARG A 187 -5.02 13.61 -1.50
C ARG A 187 -6.19 14.58 -1.36
N VAL A 188 -7.19 14.18 -0.58
CA VAL A 188 -8.28 15.04 -0.12
C VAL A 188 -8.05 15.27 1.37
N PHE A 189 -8.16 16.52 1.82
CA PHE A 189 -7.98 16.94 3.21
C PHE A 189 -9.33 17.19 3.87
#